data_AF-A0AAD5JBA5-F1
#
_entry.id   AF-A0AAD5JBA5-F1
#
_cell.length_a   1.000
_cell.length_b   1.000
_cell.length_c   1.000
_cell.angle_alpha   90.00
_cell.angle_beta   90.00
_cell.angle_gamma   90.00
#
_symmetry.space_group_name_H-M   'P 1'
#
loop_
_entity.id
_entity.type
_entity.pdbx_description
1 polymer ?
#
loop_
_entity_poly.entity_id
_entity_poly.type
_entity_poly.pdbx_seq_one_letter_code
_entity_poly.pdbx_strand_id
1 'polypeptide(L)'
;MPVEQLVQSLCDTKQGYTQFGGLRPFGVSFLFAGWDKNYGFQLYMSDPSTNYGGWKATAIRANNQATQSMLNQYYKDETTREEVVKLVLKVLSKTMDITSLTSKKLELTMVFLLPSRKVKYQICSPESLSKLLMKVGMTQPAIESS
;
A
#
# COMPACT_ATOMS: atom_id res chain seq x y z
N MET A 1 -7.79 16.09 10.96
CA MET A 1 -6.39 15.93 11.41
C MET A 1 -5.54 15.72 10.16
N PRO A 2 -4.49 16.53 9.92
CA PRO A 2 -3.47 16.29 8.89
C PRO A 2 -2.88 14.88 8.99
N VAL A 3 -2.42 14.34 7.86
CA VAL A 3 -1.96 12.93 7.82
C VAL A 3 -0.73 12.75 8.69
N GLU A 4 0.26 13.63 8.57
CA GLU A 4 1.50 13.57 9.34
C GLU A 4 1.28 13.63 10.86
N GLN A 5 0.32 14.44 11.33
CA GLN A 5 0.00 14.53 12.76
C GLN A 5 -0.54 13.21 13.32
N LEU A 6 -1.33 12.47 12.54
CA LEU A 6 -1.79 11.13 12.92
C LEU A 6 -0.61 10.17 13.03
N VAL A 7 0.31 10.19 12.06
CA VAL A 7 1.48 9.31 12.04
C VAL A 7 2.38 9.59 13.23
N GLN A 8 2.68 10.87 13.48
CA GLN A 8 3.50 11.30 14.61
C GLN A 8 2.88 10.86 15.94
N SER A 9 1.59 11.13 16.16
CA SER A 9 0.91 10.73 17.40
C SER A 9 0.95 9.22 17.65
N LEU A 10 0.82 8.40 16.60
CA LEU A 10 0.98 6.95 16.73
C LEU A 10 2.43 6.56 17.02
N CYS A 11 3.42 7.19 16.36
CA CYS A 11 4.83 6.92 16.60
C CYS A 11 5.27 7.30 18.03
N ASP A 12 4.79 8.42 18.57
CA ASP A 12 5.04 8.83 19.95
C ASP A 12 4.49 7.79 20.95
N THR A 13 3.31 7.24 20.65
CA THR A 13 2.72 6.14 21.43
C THR A 13 3.60 4.88 21.37
N LYS A 14 4.10 4.51 20.18
CA LYS A 14 5.03 3.38 20.03
C LYS A 14 6.33 3.61 20.78
N GLN A 15 6.85 4.84 20.76
CA GLN A 15 8.10 5.24 21.42
C GLN A 15 8.00 5.17 22.94
N GLY A 16 6.84 5.50 23.52
CA GLY A 16 6.60 5.31 24.96
C GLY A 16 6.89 3.88 25.43
N TYR A 17 6.57 2.88 24.60
CA TYR A 17 6.79 1.45 24.89
C TYR A 17 8.24 0.99 24.68
N THR A 18 9.08 1.77 23.99
CA THR A 18 10.51 1.46 23.82
C THR A 18 11.38 2.15 24.86
N GLN A 19 10.96 3.31 25.36
CA GLN A 19 11.73 4.12 26.30
C GLN A 19 11.38 3.85 27.78
N PHE A 20 10.13 3.52 28.08
CA PHE A 20 9.64 3.47 29.46
C PHE A 20 8.97 2.15 29.82
N GLY A 21 9.00 1.82 31.12
CA GLY A 21 8.23 0.72 31.71
C GLY A 21 8.71 -0.70 31.41
N GLY A 22 9.81 -0.87 30.67
CA GLY A 22 10.32 -2.21 30.29
C GLY A 22 9.30 -3.01 29.48
N LEU A 23 8.39 -2.33 28.79
CA LEU A 23 7.30 -2.94 28.04
C LEU A 23 7.82 -3.60 26.77
N ARG A 24 7.09 -4.60 26.28
CA ARG A 24 7.39 -5.20 24.97
C ARG A 24 7.06 -4.18 23.87
N PRO A 25 8.01 -3.83 22.97
CA PRO A 25 7.73 -2.93 21.86
C PRO A 25 6.70 -3.48 20.89
N PHE A 26 6.00 -2.57 20.20
CA PHE A 26 5.11 -2.92 19.10
C PHE A 26 5.90 -3.47 17.91
N GLY A 27 5.84 -4.79 17.70
CA GLY A 27 6.48 -5.48 16.57
C GLY A 27 5.74 -5.32 15.23
N VAL A 28 5.26 -4.11 14.92
CA VAL A 28 4.46 -3.82 13.72
C VAL A 28 4.97 -2.59 12.97
N SER A 29 4.93 -2.70 11.64
CA SER A 29 5.09 -1.59 10.70
C SER A 29 3.73 -1.19 10.14
N PHE A 30 3.54 0.10 9.89
CA PHE A 30 2.32 0.63 9.27
C PHE A 30 2.65 1.34 7.95
N LEU A 31 1.72 1.24 7.00
CA LEU A 31 1.63 2.13 5.86
C LEU A 31 0.40 3.02 6.03
N PHE A 32 0.59 4.33 5.90
CA PHE A 32 -0.47 5.31 5.99
C PHE A 32 -0.65 5.96 4.63
N ALA A 33 -1.83 5.85 4.06
CA ALA A 33 -2.21 6.58 2.85
C ALA A 33 -3.35 7.52 3.20
N GLY A 34 -3.19 8.80 2.87
CA GLY A 34 -4.18 9.81 3.22
C GLY A 34 -4.14 11.01 2.31
N TRP A 35 -5.10 11.91 2.52
CA TRP A 35 -5.14 13.20 1.86
C TRP A 35 -5.43 14.28 2.89
N ASP A 36 -4.73 15.40 2.80
CA ASP A 36 -5.11 16.62 3.49
C ASP A 36 -4.96 17.86 2.60
N LYS A 37 -5.45 18.99 3.11
CA LYS A 37 -5.47 20.27 2.39
C LYS A 37 -4.09 20.94 2.29
N ASN A 38 -3.10 20.51 3.05
CA ASN A 38 -1.80 21.15 3.15
C ASN A 38 -0.83 20.58 2.11
N TYR A 39 -0.76 19.24 2.02
CA TYR A 39 0.20 18.53 1.17
C TYR A 39 -0.46 17.59 0.16
N GLY A 40 -1.79 17.51 0.13
CA GLY A 40 -2.50 16.62 -0.79
C GLY A 40 -2.35 15.16 -0.40
N PHE A 41 -2.20 14.28 -1.39
CA PHE A 41 -2.02 12.85 -1.15
C PHE A 41 -0.65 12.55 -0.57
N GLN A 42 -0.63 11.79 0.51
CA GLN A 42 0.57 11.47 1.25
C GLN A 42 0.61 9.98 1.55
N LEU A 43 1.82 9.42 1.49
CA LEU A 43 2.12 8.05 1.89
C LEU A 43 3.25 8.08 2.91
N TYR A 44 3.00 7.54 4.10
CA TYR A 44 3.98 7.41 5.17
C TYR A 44 4.17 5.94 5.53
N MET A 45 5.37 5.61 6.00
CA MET A 45 5.69 4.31 6.57
C MET A 45 6.24 4.51 7.98
N SER A 46 5.80 3.70 8.94
CA SER A 46 6.46 3.58 10.25
C SER A 46 6.94 2.16 10.49
N ASP A 47 8.03 2.02 11.25
CA ASP A 47 8.63 0.73 11.60
C ASP A 47 8.64 0.49 13.13
N PRO A 48 9.00 -0.72 13.62
CA PRO A 48 9.05 -1.01 15.05
C PRO A 48 10.06 -0.17 15.84
N SER A 49 11.04 0.45 15.17
CA SER A 49 11.99 1.38 15.79
C SER A 49 11.39 2.75 16.06
N THR A 50 10.10 2.95 15.75
CA THR A 50 9.29 4.15 16.01
C THR A 50 9.58 5.33 15.09
N ASN A 51 10.50 5.15 14.15
CA ASN A 51 10.72 6.11 13.07
C ASN A 51 9.59 6.04 12.04
N TYR A 52 9.29 7.19 11.43
CA TYR A 52 8.43 7.27 10.26
C TYR A 52 9.06 8.14 9.17
N GLY A 53 8.65 7.90 7.92
CA GLY A 53 9.11 8.69 6.77
C GLY A 53 8.07 8.74 5.66
N GLY A 54 8.10 9.83 4.88
CA GLY A 54 7.26 10.02 3.71
C GLY A 54 7.84 9.35 2.47
N TRP A 55 6.98 8.78 1.63
CA TRP A 55 7.35 8.01 0.44
C TRP A 55 6.44 8.35 -0.75
N LYS A 56 6.96 8.23 -1.96
CA LYS A 56 6.15 8.27 -3.20
C LYS A 56 5.59 6.88 -3.55
N ALA A 57 6.41 5.86 -3.36
CA ALA A 57 6.05 4.45 -3.42
C ALA A 57 6.92 3.70 -2.42
N THR A 58 6.33 2.75 -1.69
CA THR A 58 7.09 1.93 -0.72
C THR A 58 6.35 0.62 -0.46
N ALA A 59 7.07 -0.36 0.08
CA ALA A 59 6.53 -1.61 0.56
C ALA A 59 7.11 -1.95 1.93
N ILE A 60 6.39 -2.82 2.66
CA ILE A 60 6.84 -3.37 3.93
C ILE A 60 6.84 -4.90 3.85
N ARG A 61 7.65 -5.53 4.72
CA ARG A 61 7.70 -6.99 4.93
C ARG A 61 8.52 -7.75 3.87
N ALA A 62 8.02 -8.91 3.44
CA ALA A 62 8.77 -9.91 2.68
C ALA A 62 9.21 -9.34 1.33
N ASN A 63 10.42 -9.70 0.90
CA ASN A 63 11.02 -9.28 -0.36
C ASN A 63 11.07 -7.76 -0.57
N ASN A 64 11.05 -6.96 0.51
CA ASN A 64 11.05 -5.50 0.43
C ASN A 64 12.21 -4.95 -0.44
N GLN A 65 13.42 -5.49 -0.32
CA GLN A 65 14.56 -5.01 -1.11
C GLN A 65 14.33 -5.18 -2.63
N ALA A 66 13.81 -6.33 -3.06
CA ALA A 66 13.47 -6.57 -4.46
C ALA A 66 12.30 -5.68 -4.90
N THR A 67 11.27 -5.58 -4.07
CA THR A 67 10.09 -4.72 -4.29
C THR A 67 10.49 -3.26 -4.48
N GLN A 68 11.34 -2.71 -3.61
CA GLN A 68 11.80 -1.32 -3.67
C GLN A 68 12.66 -1.07 -4.91
N SER A 69 13.52 -2.01 -5.29
CA SER A 69 14.29 -1.92 -6.54
C SER A 69 13.36 -1.80 -7.75
N MET A 70 12.32 -2.64 -7.80
CA MET A 70 11.31 -2.54 -8.87
C MET A 70 10.52 -1.22 -8.83
N LEU A 71 10.09 -0.78 -7.64
CA LEU A 71 9.37 0.48 -7.51
C LEU A 71 10.24 1.65 -7.99
N ASN A 72 11.51 1.73 -7.59
CA ASN A 72 12.44 2.75 -8.05
C ASN A 72 12.68 2.71 -9.56
N GLN A 73 12.66 1.52 -10.18
CA GLN A 73 12.87 1.37 -11.62
C GLN A 73 11.65 1.77 -12.45
N TYR A 74 10.45 1.44 -12.00
CA TYR A 74 9.23 1.53 -12.82
C TYR A 74 8.27 2.65 -12.42
N TYR A 75 8.36 3.18 -11.19
CA TYR A 75 7.51 4.27 -10.73
C TYR A 75 7.89 5.60 -11.42
N LYS A 76 6.88 6.40 -11.74
CA LYS A 76 7.02 7.75 -12.29
C LYS A 76 6.01 8.67 -11.60
N ASP A 77 6.39 9.94 -11.43
CA ASP A 77 5.58 10.93 -10.70
C ASP A 77 4.23 11.20 -11.39
N GLU A 78 4.21 11.31 -12.71
CA GLU A 78 3.00 11.55 -13.50
C GLU A 78 2.42 10.24 -14.03
N THR A 79 1.81 9.44 -13.13
CA THR A 79 1.18 8.17 -13.50
C THR A 79 -0.33 8.22 -13.29
N THR A 80 -1.05 7.58 -14.20
CA THR A 80 -2.49 7.39 -14.06
C THR A 80 -2.80 6.33 -13.02
N ARG A 81 -4.00 6.38 -12.43
CA ARG A 81 -4.46 5.38 -11.47
C ARG A 81 -4.34 3.96 -12.03
N GLU A 82 -4.72 3.78 -13.29
CA GLU A 82 -4.68 2.49 -13.98
C GLU A 82 -3.23 1.97 -14.12
N GLU A 83 -2.28 2.86 -14.41
CA GLU A 83 -0.85 2.51 -14.50
C GLU A 83 -0.26 2.17 -13.14
N VAL A 84 -0.59 2.93 -12.09
CA VAL A 84 -0.15 2.63 -10.72
C VAL A 84 -0.66 1.25 -10.29
N VAL A 85 -1.93 0.93 -10.56
CA VAL A 85 -2.48 -0.38 -10.21
C VAL A 85 -1.80 -1.50 -10.99
N LYS A 86 -1.57 -1.31 -12.30
CA LYS A 86 -0.80 -2.28 -13.11
C LYS A 86 0.59 -2.50 -12.54
N LEU A 87 1.28 -1.42 -12.15
CA LEU A 87 2.61 -1.49 -11.56
C LEU A 87 2.59 -2.27 -10.24
N VAL A 88 1.67 -1.95 -9.32
CA VAL A 88 1.54 -2.64 -8.03
C VAL A 88 1.29 -4.13 -8.24
N LEU A 89 0.37 -4.50 -9.13
CA LEU A 89 0.08 -5.91 -9.44
C LEU A 89 1.28 -6.63 -10.03
N LYS A 90 2.02 -5.98 -10.94
CA LYS A 90 3.25 -6.52 -11.54
C LYS A 90 4.34 -6.76 -10.50
N VAL A 91 4.54 -5.78 -9.63
CA VAL A 91 5.51 -5.88 -8.53
C VAL A 91 5.13 -7.02 -7.61
N LEU A 92 3.88 -7.07 -7.14
CA LEU A 92 3.38 -8.12 -6.24
C LEU A 92 3.47 -9.52 -6.86
N SER A 93 3.09 -9.69 -8.13
CA SER A 93 3.20 -10.98 -8.80
C SER A 93 4.64 -11.50 -8.85
N LYS A 94 5.61 -10.62 -9.13
CA LYS A 94 7.02 -11.00 -9.14
C LYS A 94 7.58 -11.26 -7.74
N THR A 95 7.18 -10.46 -6.75
CA THR A 95 7.79 -10.52 -5.41
C THR A 95 7.18 -11.60 -4.54
N MET A 96 5.97 -12.08 -4.84
CA MET A 96 5.33 -13.16 -4.09
C MET A 96 5.60 -14.55 -4.69
N ASP A 97 6.32 -14.63 -5.82
CA ASP A 97 6.52 -15.87 -6.59
C ASP A 97 5.21 -16.62 -6.92
N ILE A 98 4.10 -15.87 -7.01
CA ILE A 98 2.78 -16.41 -7.29
C ILE A 98 2.51 -16.30 -8.79
N THR A 99 2.38 -17.45 -9.46
CA THR A 99 2.06 -17.58 -10.88
C THR A 99 0.63 -17.12 -11.22
N SER A 100 -0.28 -17.16 -10.25
CA SER A 100 -1.69 -16.80 -10.39
C SER A 100 -2.17 -15.93 -9.22
N LEU A 101 -2.30 -14.62 -9.45
CA LEU A 101 -2.92 -13.71 -8.50
C LEU A 101 -4.44 -13.91 -8.54
N THR A 102 -5.03 -14.30 -7.41
CA THR A 102 -6.48 -14.43 -7.26
C THR A 102 -7.02 -13.39 -6.29
N SER A 103 -8.29 -13.02 -6.45
CA SER A 103 -8.97 -12.04 -5.58
C SER A 103 -9.08 -12.46 -4.11
N LYS A 104 -8.79 -13.73 -3.78
CA LYS A 104 -8.70 -14.22 -2.40
C LYS A 104 -7.35 -13.95 -1.72
N LYS A 105 -6.29 -13.77 -2.51
CA LYS A 105 -4.90 -13.60 -2.01
C LYS A 105 -4.47 -12.14 -1.94
N LEU A 106 -5.29 -11.23 -2.49
CA LEU A 106 -4.97 -9.83 -2.63
C LEU A 106 -6.16 -8.99 -2.17
N GLU A 107 -5.87 -7.95 -1.42
CA GLU A 107 -6.79 -6.85 -1.15
C GLU A 107 -6.20 -5.57 -1.76
N LEU A 108 -7.05 -4.77 -2.39
CA LEU A 108 -6.65 -3.52 -3.03
C LEU A 108 -7.52 -2.40 -2.50
N THR A 109 -6.88 -1.40 -1.90
CA THR A 109 -7.56 -0.23 -1.34
C THR A 109 -7.02 1.02 -2.01
N MET A 110 -7.93 1.92 -2.37
CA MET A 110 -7.60 3.15 -3.08
C MET A 110 -8.16 4.36 -2.34
N VAL A 111 -7.37 5.43 -2.32
CA VAL A 111 -7.75 6.73 -1.78
C VAL A 111 -7.73 7.72 -2.93
N PHE A 112 -8.85 8.41 -3.17
CA PHE A 112 -8.95 9.39 -4.26
C PHE A 112 -9.91 10.52 -3.91
N LEU A 113 -9.83 11.62 -4.64
CA LEU A 113 -10.70 12.78 -4.51
C LEU A 113 -11.86 12.67 -5.51
N LEU A 114 -13.08 12.89 -5.03
CA LEU A 114 -14.24 13.07 -5.89
C LEU A 114 -14.23 14.48 -6.51
N PRO A 115 -14.98 14.73 -7.60
CA PRO A 115 -15.16 16.08 -8.16
C PRO A 115 -15.67 17.10 -7.14
N SER A 116 -16.40 16.62 -6.12
CA SER A 116 -16.87 17.40 -4.98
C SER A 116 -15.78 17.76 -3.94
N ARG A 117 -14.50 17.46 -4.21
CA ARG A 117 -13.35 17.60 -3.31
C ARG A 117 -13.45 16.82 -1.99
N LYS A 118 -14.34 15.82 -1.94
CA LYS A 118 -14.42 14.88 -0.82
C LYS A 118 -13.46 13.71 -1.06
N VAL A 119 -12.66 13.39 -0.04
CA VAL A 119 -11.79 12.20 -0.05
C VAL A 119 -12.67 10.95 0.07
N LYS A 120 -12.44 9.97 -0.80
CA LYS A 120 -13.09 8.67 -0.76
C LYS A 120 -12.05 7.57 -0.58
N TYR A 121 -12.28 6.74 0.43
CA TYR A 121 -11.55 5.50 0.67
C TYR A 121 -12.39 4.36 0.12
N GLN A 122 -11.83 3.57 -0.78
CA GLN A 122 -12.55 2.47 -1.43
C GLN A 122 -11.71 1.20 -1.40
N ILE A 123 -12.19 0.21 -0.67
CA ILE A 123 -11.71 -1.17 -0.76
C ILE A 123 -12.34 -1.79 -2.01
N CYS A 124 -11.54 -2.38 -2.88
CA CYS A 124 -12.03 -3.06 -4.07
C CYS A 124 -12.71 -4.37 -3.67
N SER A 125 -13.95 -4.56 -4.12
CA SER A 125 -14.63 -5.85 -3.94
C SER A 125 -13.88 -6.96 -4.70
N PRO A 126 -13.99 -8.24 -4.26
CA PRO A 126 -13.36 -9.35 -4.95
C PRO A 126 -13.73 -9.42 -6.44
N GLU A 127 -14.97 -9.10 -6.80
CA GLU A 127 -15.44 -9.05 -8.19
C GLU A 127 -14.75 -7.96 -9.01
N SER A 128 -14.62 -6.76 -8.44
CA SER A 128 -13.96 -5.62 -9.09
C SER A 128 -12.47 -5.92 -9.27
N LEU A 129 -11.85 -6.54 -8.27
CA LEU A 129 -10.46 -6.97 -8.32
C LEU A 129 -10.24 -8.06 -9.36
N SER A 130 -11.12 -9.06 -9.46
CA SER A 130 -11.07 -10.10 -10.50
C SER A 130 -11.13 -9.49 -11.90
N LYS A 131 -12.08 -8.57 -12.15
CA LYS A 131 -12.18 -7.85 -13.43
C LYS A 131 -10.89 -7.07 -13.75
N LEU A 132 -10.29 -6.47 -12.74
CA LEU A 132 -9.06 -5.71 -12.88
C LEU A 132 -7.86 -6.63 -13.18
N LEU A 133 -7.75 -7.78 -12.50
CA LEU A 133 -6.72 -8.78 -12.76
C LEU A 133 -6.79 -9.33 -14.18
N MET A 134 -8.00 -9.59 -14.70
CA MET A 134 -8.20 -9.99 -16.09
C MET A 134 -7.76 -8.89 -17.07
N LYS A 135 -8.13 -7.64 -16.80
CA LYS A 135 -7.77 -6.48 -17.65
C LYS A 135 -6.26 -6.26 -17.72
N VAL A 136 -5.53 -6.60 -16.67
CA VAL A 136 -4.05 -6.48 -16.61
C VAL A 136 -3.36 -7.72 -17.20
N GLY A 137 -4.10 -8.78 -17.54
CA GLY A 137 -3.56 -10.01 -18.13
C GLY A 137 -2.79 -10.87 -17.12
N MET A 138 -3.07 -10.73 -15.82
CA MET A 138 -2.40 -11.50 -14.75
C MET A 138 -3.18 -12.73 -14.29
N THR A 139 -4.22 -13.10 -15.03
CA THR A 139 -4.96 -14.35 -14.83
C THR A 139 -5.06 -15.09 -16.16
N GLN A 140 -4.72 -16.37 -16.18
CA GLN A 140 -5.26 -17.28 -17.20
C GLN A 140 -6.75 -17.51 -16.88
N PRO A 141 -7.64 -17.65 -17.89
CA PRO A 141 -9.01 -18.07 -17.64
C PRO A 141 -8.96 -19.39 -16.85
N ALA A 142 -9.78 -19.49 -15.81
CA ALA A 142 -9.93 -20.72 -15.07
C ALA A 142 -10.25 -21.83 -16.08
N ILE A 143 -9.39 -22.83 -16.19
CA ILE A 143 -9.74 -24.06 -16.89
C ILE A 143 -10.84 -24.67 -16.05
N GLU A 144 -12.08 -24.54 -16.50
CA GLU A 144 -13.20 -25.32 -15.98
C GLU A 144 -12.85 -26.79 -16.24
N SER A 145 -12.41 -27.49 -15.20
CA SER A 145 -12.30 -28.94 -15.23
C SER A 145 -13.72 -29.49 -15.36
N SER A 146 -13.99 -30.05 -16.53
CA SER A 146 -15.18 -30.83 -16.89
C SER A 146 -15.43 -32.01 -15.95
#